data_AF-A0A1F6EXQ8-F1
#
_entry.id   AF-A0A1F6EXQ8-F1
#
_cell.length_a   1.000
_cell.length_b   1.000
_cell.length_c   1.000
_cell.angle_alpha   90.00
_cell.angle_beta   90.00
_cell.angle_gamma   90.00
#
_symmetry.space_group_name_H-M   'P 1'
#
loop_
_entity.id
_entity.type
_entity.pdbx_description
1 polymer ?
#
loop_
_entity_poly.entity_id
_entity_poly.type
_entity_poly.pdbx_seq_one_letter_code
_entity_poly.pdbx_strand_id
1 'polypeptide(L)'
;MLKTLTAASRDVTERQKSIDQALKEIRTKFGDEAITTFGAGAPQKIPVIATGSIGLDAALGVGGLPRGRIIEIFGPESSGKTTLALHVVAEAQKAGGIAAFVDAEHALDPEYARRIGVKLAELLISQPDTGEQALDIVESLVRSGNVDIIVIDSVAALTPKDEIEGEMGQQHVGKQARLMSQALRKLTAIVARSKTIVVFINQIRMQIGVMFGNPETTPGGKALKFYTSVRLDIRRIASIKKGEEVVGGRVRVKVVKNKVAAPFKTTEFDLLYNEGISREGELIALGEKYGLVEKSGAAYKFGATPLGRGYDASRIFLHDNKDIAKDLLKQIRTKLSEG
;
A
#
# COMPACT_ATOMS: atom_id res chain seq x y z
N MET A 1 -50.72 28.12 20.42
CA MET A 1 -49.28 27.95 20.14
C MET A 1 -48.50 27.16 21.20
N LEU A 2 -48.88 27.15 22.50
CA LEU A 2 -48.14 26.40 23.54
C LEU A 2 -48.31 24.86 23.55
N LYS A 3 -49.43 24.30 23.06
CA LYS A 3 -49.70 22.84 23.11
C LYS A 3 -48.93 22.02 22.05
N THR A 4 -48.46 22.65 20.97
CA THR A 4 -47.82 21.97 19.85
C THR A 4 -46.32 21.70 20.09
N LEU A 5 -45.66 22.55 20.90
CA LEU A 5 -44.24 22.40 21.28
C LEU A 5 -44.01 21.22 22.24
N THR A 6 -44.97 20.92 23.12
CA THR A 6 -44.87 19.84 24.11
C THR A 6 -45.05 18.44 23.52
N ALA A 7 -45.89 18.29 22.49
CA ALA A 7 -46.11 16.99 21.83
C ALA A 7 -44.91 16.55 20.99
N ALA A 8 -44.32 17.48 20.21
CA ALA A 8 -43.11 17.23 19.44
C ALA A 8 -41.91 16.90 20.33
N SER A 9 -41.80 17.52 21.51
CA SER A 9 -40.73 17.21 22.47
C SER A 9 -40.88 15.81 23.11
N ARG A 10 -42.11 15.35 23.37
CA ARG A 10 -42.38 14.01 23.93
C ARG A 10 -42.01 12.90 22.95
N ASP A 11 -42.35 13.08 21.67
CA ASP A 11 -42.09 12.12 20.60
C ASP A 11 -40.58 11.91 20.34
N VAL A 12 -39.80 12.99 20.43
CA VAL A 12 -38.33 12.92 20.36
C VAL A 12 -37.75 12.11 21.54
N THR A 13 -38.26 12.30 22.76
CA THR A 13 -37.80 11.52 23.93
C THR A 13 -38.17 10.05 23.90
N GLU A 14 -39.36 9.67 23.39
CA GLU A 14 -39.73 8.26 23.26
C GLU A 14 -38.91 7.56 22.17
N ARG A 15 -38.70 8.25 21.04
CA ARG A 15 -37.81 7.76 19.98
C ARG A 15 -36.38 7.57 20.47
N GLN A 16 -35.84 8.51 21.25
CA GLN A 16 -34.50 8.40 21.81
C GLN A 16 -34.39 7.20 22.78
N LYS A 17 -35.37 7.01 23.67
CA LYS A 17 -35.40 5.85 24.59
C LYS A 17 -35.45 4.51 23.84
N SER A 18 -36.24 4.43 22.77
CA SER A 18 -36.32 3.22 21.93
C SER A 18 -34.99 2.92 21.24
N ILE A 19 -34.31 3.95 20.73
CA ILE A 19 -32.97 3.84 20.14
C ILE A 19 -31.96 3.38 21.20
N ASP A 20 -31.95 3.98 22.38
CA ASP A 20 -31.00 3.63 23.45
C ASP A 20 -31.18 2.18 23.93
N GLN A 21 -32.43 1.72 24.03
CA GLN A 21 -32.75 0.33 24.35
C GLN A 21 -32.25 -0.63 23.26
N ALA A 22 -32.51 -0.33 21.98
CA ALA A 22 -32.01 -1.12 20.87
C ALA A 22 -30.47 -1.16 20.84
N LEU A 23 -29.80 -0.02 21.09
CA LEU A 23 -28.34 0.04 21.19
C LEU A 23 -27.82 -0.83 22.32
N LYS A 24 -28.46 -0.80 23.49
CA LYS A 24 -28.09 -1.63 24.65
C LYS A 24 -28.26 -3.12 24.35
N GLU A 25 -29.34 -3.51 23.69
CA GLU A 25 -29.59 -4.90 23.28
C GLU A 25 -28.55 -5.40 22.28
N ILE A 26 -28.20 -4.57 21.29
CA ILE A 26 -27.16 -4.89 20.29
C ILE A 26 -25.81 -5.06 20.98
N ARG A 27 -25.42 -4.14 21.87
CA ARG A 27 -24.14 -4.23 22.62
C ARG A 27 -24.09 -5.46 23.52
N THR A 28 -25.19 -5.79 24.19
CA THR A 28 -25.28 -6.99 25.05
C THR A 28 -25.12 -8.27 24.23
N LYS A 29 -25.72 -8.33 23.02
CA LYS A 29 -25.68 -9.52 22.16
C LYS A 29 -24.38 -9.68 21.37
N PHE A 30 -23.78 -8.58 20.92
CA PHE A 30 -22.70 -8.59 19.93
C PHE A 30 -21.39 -7.91 20.39
N GLY A 31 -21.36 -7.37 21.61
CA GLY A 31 -20.25 -6.62 22.18
C GLY A 31 -20.36 -5.11 21.96
N ASP A 32 -19.65 -4.32 22.76
CA ASP A 32 -19.72 -2.85 22.74
C ASP A 32 -19.29 -2.24 21.40
N GLU A 33 -18.36 -2.88 20.69
CA GLU A 33 -17.89 -2.42 19.37
C GLU A 33 -18.86 -2.73 18.22
N ALA A 34 -19.89 -3.54 18.44
CA ALA A 34 -20.82 -3.92 17.38
C ALA A 34 -21.64 -2.74 16.85
N ILE A 35 -21.86 -1.71 17.68
CA ILE A 35 -22.56 -0.50 17.27
C ILE A 35 -22.08 0.73 18.05
N THR A 36 -21.51 1.68 17.30
CA THR A 36 -21.02 2.97 17.81
C THR A 36 -21.55 4.12 16.97
N THR A 37 -21.88 5.24 17.61
CA THR A 37 -22.28 6.46 16.90
C THR A 37 -21.08 7.07 16.19
N PHE A 38 -21.17 7.21 14.87
CA PHE A 38 -20.12 7.85 14.08
C PHE A 38 -19.95 9.32 14.51
N GLY A 39 -18.74 9.71 14.93
CA GLY A 39 -18.43 11.06 15.42
C GLY A 39 -18.58 11.26 16.94
N ALA A 40 -19.00 10.25 17.70
CA ALA A 40 -18.93 10.28 19.17
C ALA A 40 -17.49 10.00 19.64
N GLY A 41 -16.59 10.96 19.42
CA GLY A 41 -15.17 10.86 19.80
C GLY A 41 -14.29 11.82 18.99
N ALA A 42 -13.04 12.01 19.44
CA ALA A 42 -12.05 12.75 18.65
C ALA A 42 -11.76 12.02 17.32
N PRO A 43 -11.47 12.73 16.22
CA PRO A 43 -11.07 12.11 14.96
C PRO A 43 -9.86 11.20 15.19
N GLN A 44 -10.05 9.88 15.08
CA GLN A 44 -8.93 8.95 15.20
C GLN A 44 -8.13 8.98 13.90
N LYS A 45 -6.83 9.31 14.00
CA LYS A 45 -5.90 9.15 12.88
C LYS A 45 -5.86 7.69 12.48
N ILE A 46 -6.03 7.41 11.20
CA ILE A 46 -5.93 6.04 10.67
C ILE A 46 -4.47 5.60 10.86
N PRO A 47 -4.22 4.50 11.59
CA PRO A 47 -2.86 4.03 11.79
C PRO A 47 -2.31 3.47 10.47
N VAL A 48 -1.03 3.74 10.18
CA VAL A 48 -0.41 3.43 8.88
C VAL A 48 0.97 2.76 9.05
N ILE A 49 1.46 2.15 7.97
CA ILE A 49 2.85 1.76 7.77
C ILE A 49 3.41 2.58 6.60
N ALA A 50 4.57 3.21 6.78
CA ALA A 50 5.21 4.00 5.73
C ALA A 50 5.57 3.12 4.53
N THR A 51 5.49 3.69 3.32
CA THR A 51 5.79 2.95 2.09
C THR A 51 7.28 2.89 1.75
N GLY A 52 8.11 3.66 2.46
CA GLY A 52 9.50 3.91 2.12
C GLY A 52 9.70 5.01 1.07
N SER A 53 8.63 5.51 0.46
CA SER A 53 8.64 6.65 -0.46
C SER A 53 7.93 7.86 0.17
N ILE A 54 8.63 8.99 0.25
CA ILE A 54 8.10 10.24 0.82
C ILE A 54 6.93 10.74 -0.02
N GLY A 55 7.08 10.71 -1.35
CA GLY A 55 6.07 11.18 -2.26
C GLY A 55 4.83 10.28 -2.27
N LEU A 56 5.01 8.95 -2.13
CA LEU A 56 3.91 8.01 -2.08
C LEU A 56 3.13 8.11 -0.77
N ASP A 57 3.80 8.25 0.37
CA ASP A 57 3.16 8.46 1.67
C ASP A 57 2.26 9.72 1.64
N ALA A 58 2.73 10.78 1.00
CA ALA A 58 1.94 12.00 0.81
C ALA A 58 0.81 11.82 -0.21
N ALA A 59 1.05 11.12 -1.33
CA ALA A 59 0.02 10.83 -2.33
C ALA A 59 -1.12 9.97 -1.76
N LEU A 60 -0.83 9.11 -0.77
CA LEU A 60 -1.83 8.33 -0.04
C LEU A 60 -2.70 9.19 0.88
N GLY A 61 -2.26 10.41 1.25
CA GLY A 61 -3.00 11.38 2.05
C GLY A 61 -3.11 11.07 3.55
N VAL A 62 -2.80 9.84 3.94
CA VAL A 62 -2.76 9.40 5.35
C VAL A 62 -1.34 9.12 5.85
N GLY A 63 -0.32 9.31 5.00
CA GLY A 63 1.09 9.15 5.37
C GLY A 63 1.62 7.71 5.29
N GLY A 64 0.94 6.81 4.59
CA GLY A 64 1.36 5.42 4.42
C GLY A 64 0.20 4.48 4.06
N LEU A 65 0.47 3.17 4.04
CA LEU A 65 -0.57 2.17 3.86
C LEU A 65 -1.43 2.03 5.13
N PRO A 66 -2.76 2.09 5.03
CA PRO A 66 -3.64 2.02 6.19
C PRO A 66 -3.71 0.61 6.79
N ARG A 67 -3.48 0.51 8.10
CA ARG A 67 -3.60 -0.73 8.88
C ARG A 67 -5.00 -1.30 8.87
N GLY A 68 -5.09 -2.63 8.92
CA GLY A 68 -6.35 -3.37 8.88
C GLY A 68 -7.04 -3.32 7.53
N ARG A 69 -6.29 -3.13 6.44
CA ARG A 69 -6.83 -3.04 5.08
C ARG A 69 -6.11 -3.97 4.10
N ILE A 70 -6.85 -4.34 3.07
CA ILE A 70 -6.32 -5.03 1.89
C ILE A 70 -5.87 -3.98 0.87
N ILE A 71 -4.66 -4.14 0.34
CA ILE A 71 -4.01 -3.24 -0.61
C ILE A 71 -3.64 -4.06 -1.85
N GLU A 72 -3.74 -3.47 -3.05
CA GLU A 72 -3.23 -4.09 -4.28
C GLU A 72 -2.18 -3.18 -4.91
N ILE A 73 -1.01 -3.76 -5.21
CA ILE A 73 0.06 -3.13 -5.98
C ILE A 73 0.13 -3.86 -7.31
N PHE A 74 -0.18 -3.18 -8.40
CA PHE A 74 -0.20 -3.79 -9.72
C PHE A 74 0.50 -2.94 -10.76
N GLY A 75 0.97 -3.57 -11.82
CA GLY A 75 1.77 -2.91 -12.84
C GLY A 75 2.43 -3.90 -13.80
N PRO A 76 3.11 -3.39 -14.83
CA PRO A 76 3.90 -4.22 -15.74
C PRO A 76 4.98 -5.02 -15.01
N GLU A 77 5.56 -6.00 -15.71
CA GLU A 77 6.79 -6.66 -15.24
C GLU A 77 7.91 -5.63 -15.05
N SER A 78 8.82 -5.91 -14.12
CA SER A 78 9.97 -5.03 -13.82
C SER A 78 9.61 -3.57 -13.48
N SER A 79 8.37 -3.29 -13.08
CA SER A 79 7.94 -1.94 -12.69
C SER A 79 8.31 -1.54 -11.26
N GLY A 80 8.78 -2.48 -10.44
CA GLY A 80 9.15 -2.24 -9.04
C GLY A 80 8.10 -2.67 -8.01
N LYS A 81 7.10 -3.48 -8.38
CA LYS A 81 6.03 -3.97 -7.46
C LYS A 81 6.60 -4.62 -6.19
N THR A 82 7.42 -5.66 -6.37
CA THR A 82 8.06 -6.40 -5.28
C THR A 82 9.01 -5.51 -4.49
N THR A 83 9.79 -4.66 -5.16
CA THR A 83 10.66 -3.67 -4.49
C THR A 83 9.85 -2.75 -3.57
N LEU A 84 8.76 -2.16 -4.05
CA LEU A 84 7.89 -1.30 -3.23
C LEU A 84 7.32 -2.08 -2.04
N ALA A 85 6.86 -3.32 -2.23
CA ALA A 85 6.36 -4.14 -1.15
C ALA A 85 7.44 -4.46 -0.10
N LEU A 86 8.67 -4.75 -0.54
CA LEU A 86 9.81 -4.98 0.35
C LEU A 86 10.19 -3.73 1.15
N HIS A 87 10.07 -2.53 0.57
CA HIS A 87 10.24 -1.29 1.34
C HIS A 87 9.18 -1.12 2.42
N VAL A 88 7.92 -1.46 2.15
CA VAL A 88 6.87 -1.41 3.17
C VAL A 88 7.13 -2.44 4.28
N VAL A 89 7.61 -3.64 3.92
CA VAL A 89 8.04 -4.66 4.87
C VAL A 89 9.19 -4.15 5.74
N ALA A 90 10.23 -3.55 5.15
CA ALA A 90 11.36 -2.98 5.87
C ALA A 90 10.93 -1.88 6.84
N GLU A 91 10.02 -0.97 6.43
CA GLU A 91 9.49 0.07 7.31
C GLU A 91 8.59 -0.51 8.43
N ALA A 92 7.85 -1.58 8.18
CA ALA A 92 7.11 -2.30 9.22
C ALA A 92 8.06 -2.89 10.28
N GLN A 93 9.11 -3.61 9.86
CA GLN A 93 10.10 -4.22 10.76
C GLN A 93 10.91 -3.19 11.53
N LYS A 94 11.21 -2.04 10.90
CA LYS A 94 11.87 -0.91 11.54
C LYS A 94 11.01 -0.27 12.63
N ALA A 95 9.70 -0.29 12.47
CA ALA A 95 8.74 0.11 13.50
C ALA A 95 8.53 -0.97 14.59
N GLY A 96 9.27 -2.08 14.54
CA GLY A 96 9.14 -3.20 15.47
C GLY A 96 7.99 -4.16 15.17
N GLY A 97 7.37 -4.04 13.99
CA GLY A 97 6.28 -4.91 13.57
C GLY A 97 6.77 -6.22 12.94
N ILE A 98 5.89 -7.23 12.94
CA ILE A 98 6.15 -8.53 12.33
C ILE A 98 5.64 -8.54 10.89
N ALA A 99 6.48 -9.01 9.97
CA ALA A 99 6.17 -9.09 8.56
C ALA A 99 6.16 -10.54 8.07
N ALA A 100 5.26 -10.84 7.12
CA ALA A 100 5.25 -12.09 6.39
C ALA A 100 5.25 -11.86 4.88
N PHE A 101 5.87 -12.77 4.15
CA PHE A 101 5.94 -12.78 2.70
C PHE A 101 5.53 -14.16 2.17
N VAL A 102 4.45 -14.19 1.40
CA VAL A 102 3.95 -15.37 0.71
C VAL A 102 4.42 -15.29 -0.74
N ASP A 103 5.52 -15.95 -1.04
CA ASP A 103 6.18 -15.97 -2.34
C ASP A 103 5.63 -17.13 -3.18
N ALA A 104 4.49 -16.87 -3.83
CA ALA A 104 3.88 -17.80 -4.77
C ALA A 104 4.59 -17.82 -6.14
N GLU A 105 5.37 -16.78 -6.47
CA GLU A 105 6.20 -16.75 -7.69
C GLU A 105 7.55 -17.47 -7.53
N HIS A 106 7.93 -17.87 -6.30
CA HIS A 106 9.24 -18.46 -5.97
C HIS A 106 10.43 -17.62 -6.48
N ALA A 107 10.28 -16.30 -6.47
CA ALA A 107 11.20 -15.36 -7.13
C ALA A 107 11.80 -14.31 -6.18
N LEU A 108 11.57 -14.43 -4.87
CA LEU A 108 12.14 -13.51 -3.89
C LEU A 108 13.66 -13.68 -3.79
N ASP A 109 14.42 -12.62 -4.05
CA ASP A 109 15.87 -12.53 -3.81
C ASP A 109 16.14 -12.04 -2.37
N PRO A 110 16.66 -12.90 -1.47
CA PRO A 110 16.94 -12.52 -0.09
C PRO A 110 18.02 -11.45 0.02
N GLU A 111 19.05 -11.48 -0.83
CA GLU A 111 20.15 -10.51 -0.77
C GLU A 111 19.70 -9.13 -1.21
N TYR A 112 18.84 -9.06 -2.23
CA TYR A 112 18.21 -7.79 -2.61
C TYR A 112 17.27 -7.26 -1.51
N ALA A 113 16.46 -8.14 -0.90
CA ALA A 113 15.60 -7.74 0.23
C ALA A 113 16.43 -7.21 1.42
N ARG A 114 17.57 -7.84 1.73
CA ARG A 114 18.50 -7.36 2.76
C ARG A 114 19.03 -5.96 2.43
N ARG A 115 19.41 -5.69 1.17
CA ARG A 115 19.89 -4.37 0.73
C ARG A 115 18.82 -3.27 0.86
N ILE A 116 17.55 -3.61 0.61
CA ILE A 116 16.40 -2.71 0.84
C ILE A 116 16.23 -2.38 2.34
N GLY A 117 16.78 -3.21 3.24
CA GLY A 117 16.68 -3.05 4.68
C GLY A 117 15.71 -4.02 5.35
N VAL A 118 15.26 -5.06 4.64
CA VAL A 118 14.46 -6.14 5.23
C VAL A 118 15.35 -6.97 6.17
N LYS A 119 14.88 -7.14 7.41
CA LYS A 119 15.52 -7.99 8.40
C LYS A 119 15.10 -9.44 8.14
N LEU A 120 15.89 -10.14 7.33
CA LEU A 120 15.56 -11.51 6.88
C LEU A 120 15.34 -12.49 8.04
N ALA A 121 16.12 -12.38 9.12
CA ALA A 121 15.98 -13.25 10.30
C ALA A 121 14.64 -13.11 11.03
N GLU A 122 13.94 -11.99 10.82
CA GLU A 122 12.65 -11.68 11.43
C GLU A 122 11.49 -11.81 10.41
N LEU A 123 11.78 -12.12 9.14
CA LEU A 123 10.77 -12.21 8.08
C LEU A 123 10.18 -13.62 8.03
N LEU A 124 8.86 -13.74 8.21
CA LEU A 124 8.16 -15.01 7.98
C LEU A 124 8.02 -15.21 6.47
N ILE A 125 8.55 -16.31 5.92
CA ILE A 125 8.46 -16.62 4.49
C ILE A 125 7.66 -17.90 4.30
N SER A 126 6.76 -17.90 3.33
CA SER A 126 6.03 -19.08 2.87
C SER A 126 6.12 -19.18 1.36
N GLN A 127 6.41 -20.39 0.87
CA GLN A 127 6.42 -20.73 -0.55
C GLN A 127 5.36 -21.82 -0.77
N PRO A 128 4.09 -21.43 -1.01
CA PRO A 128 2.98 -22.37 -1.11
C PRO A 128 2.94 -23.07 -2.48
N ASP A 129 2.48 -24.32 -2.49
CA ASP A 129 2.27 -25.12 -3.69
C ASP A 129 0.97 -24.76 -4.42
N THR A 130 -0.05 -24.26 -3.69
CA THR A 130 -1.38 -23.97 -4.26
C THR A 130 -1.94 -22.62 -3.79
N GLY A 131 -2.84 -22.05 -4.59
CA GLY A 131 -3.54 -20.80 -4.26
C GLY A 131 -4.39 -20.92 -2.98
N GLU A 132 -5.05 -22.06 -2.76
CA GLU A 132 -5.79 -22.36 -1.54
C GLU A 132 -4.87 -22.32 -0.32
N GLN A 133 -3.76 -23.07 -0.37
CA GLN A 133 -2.77 -23.12 0.72
C GLN A 133 -2.21 -21.73 1.03
N ALA A 134 -1.85 -20.95 0.01
CA ALA A 134 -1.38 -19.59 0.18
C ALA A 134 -2.39 -18.73 0.95
N LEU A 135 -3.67 -18.78 0.58
CA LEU A 135 -4.73 -17.97 1.19
C LEU A 135 -5.09 -18.46 2.60
N ASP A 136 -5.01 -19.76 2.88
CA ASP A 136 -5.20 -20.33 4.21
C ASP A 136 -4.06 -19.94 5.17
N ILE A 137 -2.83 -19.86 4.67
CA ILE A 137 -1.67 -19.34 5.43
C ILE A 137 -1.89 -17.87 5.77
N VAL A 138 -2.30 -17.04 4.79
CA VAL A 138 -2.64 -15.63 5.03
C VAL A 138 -3.76 -15.52 6.08
N GLU A 139 -4.83 -16.30 5.96
CA GLU A 139 -5.94 -16.30 6.93
C GLU A 139 -5.45 -16.63 8.35
N SER A 140 -4.60 -17.65 8.48
CA SER A 140 -4.04 -18.08 9.76
C SER A 140 -3.14 -17.01 10.40
N LEU A 141 -2.26 -16.39 9.60
CA LEU A 141 -1.39 -15.31 10.06
C LEU A 141 -2.19 -14.08 10.51
N VAL A 142 -3.23 -13.69 9.76
CA VAL A 142 -4.11 -12.58 10.16
C VAL A 142 -4.84 -12.90 11.47
N ARG A 143 -5.34 -14.13 11.64
CA ARG A 143 -6.06 -14.56 12.85
C ARG A 143 -5.18 -14.62 14.09
N SER A 144 -3.86 -14.82 13.93
CA SER A 144 -2.92 -14.79 15.05
C SER A 144 -2.90 -13.43 15.77
N GLY A 145 -3.29 -12.35 15.07
CA GLY A 145 -3.31 -10.98 15.62
C GLY A 145 -1.95 -10.32 15.79
N ASN A 146 -0.85 -11.04 15.52
CA ASN A 146 0.52 -10.57 15.79
C ASN A 146 1.28 -10.10 14.56
N VAL A 147 0.74 -10.30 13.35
CA VAL A 147 1.41 -9.92 12.09
C VAL A 147 0.92 -8.56 11.63
N ASP A 148 1.83 -7.61 11.44
CA ASP A 148 1.53 -6.24 11.04
C ASP A 148 1.33 -6.10 9.54
N ILE A 149 2.09 -6.83 8.74
CA ILE A 149 2.01 -6.81 7.27
C ILE A 149 2.24 -8.20 6.67
N ILE A 150 1.41 -8.54 5.68
CA ILE A 150 1.55 -9.76 4.88
C ILE A 150 1.56 -9.34 3.41
N VAL A 151 2.61 -9.72 2.69
CA VAL A 151 2.70 -9.53 1.22
C VAL A 151 2.44 -10.87 0.54
N ILE A 152 1.62 -10.88 -0.50
CA ILE A 152 1.41 -12.02 -1.40
C ILE A 152 1.97 -11.64 -2.77
N ASP A 153 3.02 -12.35 -3.21
CA ASP A 153 3.67 -12.17 -4.51
C ASP A 153 3.58 -13.48 -5.31
N SER A 154 2.64 -13.63 -6.25
CA SER A 154 1.62 -12.68 -6.69
C SER A 154 0.27 -13.34 -6.88
N VAL A 155 -0.79 -12.55 -7.03
CA VAL A 155 -2.15 -13.05 -7.31
C VAL A 155 -2.19 -13.93 -8.56
N ALA A 156 -1.37 -13.62 -9.56
CA ALA A 156 -1.33 -14.39 -10.80
C ALA A 156 -0.87 -15.83 -10.57
N ALA A 157 0.01 -16.05 -9.57
CA ALA A 157 0.56 -17.35 -9.19
C ALA A 157 -0.31 -18.12 -8.18
N LEU A 158 -1.44 -17.56 -7.72
CA LEU A 158 -2.39 -18.27 -6.86
C LEU A 158 -3.22 -19.26 -7.69
N THR A 159 -2.57 -20.30 -8.19
CA THR A 159 -3.17 -21.32 -9.04
C THR A 159 -3.97 -22.31 -8.19
N PRO A 160 -5.27 -22.53 -8.47
CA PRO A 160 -6.08 -23.49 -7.74
C PRO A 160 -5.49 -24.91 -7.81
N LYS A 161 -5.61 -25.68 -6.73
CA LYS A 161 -5.10 -27.06 -6.64
C LYS A 161 -5.50 -27.93 -7.85
N ASP A 162 -6.78 -27.94 -8.20
CA ASP A 162 -7.29 -28.73 -9.34
C ASP A 162 -6.65 -28.34 -10.68
N GLU A 163 -6.20 -27.09 -10.85
CA GLU A 163 -5.55 -26.61 -12.07
C GLU A 163 -4.08 -27.06 -12.13
N ILE A 164 -3.44 -27.25 -10.97
CA ILE A 164 -2.08 -27.79 -10.86
C ILE A 164 -2.08 -29.30 -11.08
N GLU A 165 -3.08 -30.01 -10.54
CA GLU A 165 -3.23 -31.46 -10.70
C GLU A 165 -3.84 -31.87 -12.05
N GLY A 166 -4.46 -30.91 -12.76
CA GLY A 166 -5.08 -31.11 -14.05
C GLY A 166 -4.09 -31.23 -15.22
N GLU A 167 -4.57 -31.67 -16.36
CA GLU A 167 -3.76 -31.75 -17.59
C GLU A 167 -3.62 -30.38 -18.26
N MET A 168 -2.45 -30.12 -18.86
CA MET A 168 -2.23 -28.91 -19.65
C MET A 168 -3.26 -28.81 -20.79
N GLY A 169 -3.98 -27.70 -20.85
CA GLY A 169 -5.04 -27.46 -21.84
C GLY A 169 -6.45 -27.80 -21.34
N GLN A 170 -6.60 -28.38 -20.14
CA GLN A 170 -7.90 -28.53 -19.51
C GLN A 170 -8.50 -27.16 -19.17
N GLN A 171 -9.79 -26.97 -19.48
CA GLN A 171 -10.45 -25.68 -19.26
C GLN A 171 -10.83 -25.49 -17.79
N HIS A 172 -10.19 -24.54 -17.12
CA HIS A 172 -10.49 -24.14 -15.75
C HIS A 172 -11.01 -22.69 -15.68
N VAL A 173 -12.13 -22.42 -16.36
CA VAL A 173 -12.65 -21.06 -16.49
C VAL A 173 -13.08 -20.48 -15.14
N GLY A 174 -12.39 -19.41 -14.71
CA GLY A 174 -12.82 -18.57 -13.58
C GLY A 174 -12.61 -19.17 -12.19
N LYS A 175 -11.91 -20.31 -12.04
CA LYS A 175 -11.65 -20.92 -10.73
C LYS A 175 -10.87 -19.99 -9.80
N GLN A 176 -9.77 -19.40 -10.28
CA GLN A 176 -8.98 -18.42 -9.50
C GLN A 176 -9.83 -17.24 -9.02
N ALA A 177 -10.71 -16.70 -9.86
CA ALA A 177 -11.60 -15.59 -9.48
C ALA A 177 -12.60 -15.98 -8.38
N ARG A 178 -13.11 -17.22 -8.39
CA ARG A 178 -14.00 -17.75 -7.35
C ARG A 178 -13.25 -17.96 -6.04
N LEU A 179 -12.06 -18.56 -6.09
CA LEU A 179 -11.16 -18.74 -4.94
C LEU A 179 -10.89 -17.39 -4.26
N MET A 180 -10.43 -16.40 -5.03
CA MET A 180 -10.17 -15.04 -4.53
C MET A 180 -11.42 -14.41 -3.92
N SER A 181 -12.58 -14.56 -4.56
CA SER A 181 -13.84 -14.01 -4.05
C SER A 181 -14.24 -14.61 -2.70
N GLN A 182 -14.04 -15.91 -2.51
CA GLN A 182 -14.32 -16.60 -1.26
C GLN A 182 -13.32 -16.19 -0.17
N ALA A 183 -12.02 -16.18 -0.48
CA ALA A 183 -10.97 -15.82 0.45
C ALA A 183 -11.11 -14.36 0.92
N LEU A 184 -11.29 -13.41 0.01
CA LEU A 184 -11.44 -11.99 0.36
C LEU A 184 -12.67 -11.72 1.23
N ARG A 185 -13.77 -12.47 1.02
CA ARG A 185 -14.96 -12.38 1.87
C ARG A 185 -14.68 -12.77 3.32
N LYS A 186 -13.84 -13.79 3.54
CA LYS A 186 -13.38 -14.19 4.88
C LYS A 186 -12.37 -13.19 5.44
N LEU A 187 -11.34 -12.86 4.66
CA LEU A 187 -10.20 -12.04 5.07
C LEU A 187 -10.60 -10.63 5.50
N THR A 188 -11.54 -9.98 4.79
CA THR A 188 -11.83 -8.55 5.01
C THR A 188 -12.20 -8.23 6.46
N ALA A 189 -13.02 -9.06 7.10
CA ALA A 189 -13.45 -8.83 8.47
C ALA A 189 -12.32 -9.08 9.48
N ILE A 190 -11.54 -10.14 9.29
CA ILE A 190 -10.45 -10.49 10.21
C ILE A 190 -9.28 -9.51 10.08
N VAL A 191 -8.95 -9.06 8.87
CA VAL A 191 -7.92 -8.05 8.59
C VAL A 191 -8.27 -6.73 9.29
N ALA A 192 -9.52 -6.29 9.23
CA ALA A 192 -9.95 -5.05 9.89
C ALA A 192 -9.82 -5.10 11.44
N ARG A 193 -10.06 -6.27 12.03
CA ARG A 193 -9.93 -6.50 13.47
C ARG A 193 -8.47 -6.63 13.92
N SER A 194 -7.66 -7.40 13.21
CA SER A 194 -6.25 -7.64 13.55
C SER A 194 -5.34 -6.43 13.31
N LYS A 195 -5.81 -5.44 12.54
CA LYS A 195 -4.99 -4.29 12.09
C LYS A 195 -3.80 -4.69 11.18
N THR A 196 -3.75 -5.93 10.71
CA THR A 196 -2.79 -6.40 9.70
C THR A 196 -3.02 -5.68 8.37
N ILE A 197 -1.96 -5.33 7.65
CA ILE A 197 -2.03 -4.92 6.24
C ILE A 197 -1.82 -6.16 5.39
N VAL A 198 -2.72 -6.41 4.44
CA VAL A 198 -2.55 -7.49 3.44
C VAL A 198 -2.32 -6.86 2.08
N VAL A 199 -1.12 -7.03 1.53
CA VAL A 199 -0.71 -6.49 0.23
C VAL A 199 -0.74 -7.62 -0.80
N PHE A 200 -1.56 -7.48 -1.83
CA PHE A 200 -1.52 -8.32 -3.00
C PHE A 200 -0.69 -7.66 -4.09
N ILE A 201 0.37 -8.31 -4.54
CA ILE A 201 1.05 -7.96 -5.77
C ILE A 201 0.29 -8.59 -6.94
N ASN A 202 0.12 -7.83 -8.02
CA ASN A 202 -0.60 -8.30 -9.18
C ASN A 202 0.04 -7.86 -10.49
N GLN A 203 -0.18 -8.63 -11.54
CA GLN A 203 0.32 -8.34 -12.88
C GLN A 203 -0.78 -7.66 -13.71
N ILE A 204 -0.38 -6.98 -14.78
CA ILE A 204 -1.32 -6.50 -15.80
C ILE A 204 -1.53 -7.61 -16.85
N ARG A 205 -2.77 -7.78 -17.28
CA ARG A 205 -3.19 -8.57 -18.43
C ARG A 205 -4.06 -7.72 -19.36
N MET A 206 -4.14 -8.10 -20.62
CA MET A 206 -5.02 -7.43 -21.59
C MET A 206 -6.33 -8.22 -21.69
N GLN A 207 -7.46 -7.51 -21.58
CA GLN A 207 -8.76 -8.10 -21.85
C GLN A 207 -9.01 -8.15 -23.37
N ILE A 208 -9.13 -9.36 -23.90
CA ILE A 208 -9.41 -9.58 -25.32
C ILE A 208 -10.81 -9.06 -25.67
N GLY A 209 -10.95 -8.39 -26.81
CA GLY A 209 -12.25 -7.93 -27.34
C GLY A 209 -12.70 -6.54 -26.88
N VAL A 210 -11.87 -5.80 -26.13
CA VAL A 210 -12.16 -4.40 -25.78
C VAL A 210 -11.73 -3.48 -26.93
N MET A 211 -12.69 -2.92 -27.67
CA MET A 211 -12.45 -2.00 -28.79
C MET A 211 -12.39 -0.52 -28.37
N PHE A 212 -12.87 -0.17 -27.17
CA PHE A 212 -12.89 1.20 -26.65
C PHE A 212 -12.57 1.24 -25.15
N GLY A 213 -11.78 2.24 -24.72
CA GLY A 213 -11.34 2.40 -23.33
C GLY A 213 -10.00 1.72 -23.01
N ASN A 214 -9.71 1.53 -21.71
CA ASN A 214 -8.48 0.86 -21.27
C ASN A 214 -8.69 -0.67 -21.25
N PRO A 215 -7.96 -1.45 -22.06
CA PRO A 215 -8.06 -2.92 -22.09
C PRO A 215 -7.33 -3.61 -20.92
N GLU A 216 -6.56 -2.87 -20.12
CA GLU A 216 -5.80 -3.45 -19.01
C GLU A 216 -6.72 -3.97 -17.88
N THR A 217 -6.43 -5.18 -17.42
CA THR A 217 -7.07 -5.81 -16.29
C THR A 217 -6.04 -6.50 -15.39
N THR A 218 -6.49 -7.01 -14.25
CA THR A 218 -5.65 -7.73 -13.29
C THR A 218 -6.22 -9.14 -13.02
N PRO A 219 -5.36 -10.17 -12.87
CA PRO A 219 -5.73 -11.52 -12.43
C PRO A 219 -6.49 -11.57 -11.09
N GLY A 220 -7.12 -12.71 -10.79
CA GLY A 220 -7.91 -12.89 -9.55
C GLY A 220 -9.34 -12.34 -9.60
N GLY A 221 -9.81 -11.90 -10.77
CA GLY A 221 -11.17 -11.42 -10.98
C GLY A 221 -11.47 -10.05 -10.36
N LYS A 222 -12.74 -9.64 -10.40
CA LYS A 222 -13.15 -8.30 -9.94
C LYS A 222 -13.16 -8.14 -8.41
N ALA A 223 -13.21 -9.23 -7.65
CA ALA A 223 -13.35 -9.20 -6.20
C ALA A 223 -12.22 -8.38 -5.53
N LEU A 224 -10.97 -8.62 -5.91
CA LEU A 224 -9.83 -7.89 -5.34
C LEU A 224 -9.97 -6.38 -5.55
N LYS A 225 -10.41 -5.95 -6.74
CA LYS A 225 -10.67 -4.54 -7.04
C LYS A 225 -11.71 -3.91 -6.12
N PHE A 226 -12.69 -4.66 -5.61
CA PHE A 226 -13.73 -4.14 -4.70
C PHE A 226 -13.31 -4.15 -3.24
N TYR A 227 -12.68 -5.24 -2.79
CA TYR A 227 -12.27 -5.45 -1.39
C TYR A 227 -11.05 -4.61 -0.99
N THR A 228 -10.15 -4.31 -1.92
CA THR A 228 -9.02 -3.41 -1.67
C THR A 228 -9.48 -2.02 -1.20
N SER A 229 -8.78 -1.44 -0.22
CA SER A 229 -8.97 -0.06 0.19
C SER A 229 -8.10 0.91 -0.58
N VAL A 230 -6.90 0.47 -0.95
CA VAL A 230 -5.96 1.22 -1.78
C VAL A 230 -5.53 0.33 -2.95
N ARG A 231 -5.44 0.93 -4.14
CA ARG A 231 -4.85 0.29 -5.32
C ARG A 231 -3.78 1.21 -5.90
N LEU A 232 -2.60 0.67 -6.11
CA LEU A 232 -1.43 1.38 -6.63
C LEU A 232 -1.09 0.82 -8.02
N ASP A 233 -1.15 1.69 -9.03
CA ASP A 233 -0.64 1.40 -10.38
C ASP A 233 0.80 1.91 -10.46
N ILE A 234 1.76 0.98 -10.51
CA ILE A 234 3.20 1.27 -10.52
C ILE A 234 3.80 0.96 -11.90
N ARG A 235 4.47 1.95 -12.49
CA ARG A 235 5.06 1.86 -13.83
C ARG A 235 6.45 2.46 -13.89
N ARG A 236 7.37 1.77 -14.56
CA ARG A 236 8.63 2.36 -14.98
C ARG A 236 8.39 3.32 -16.16
N ILE A 237 8.84 4.56 -16.03
CA ILE A 237 8.63 5.61 -17.04
C ILE A 237 9.94 6.05 -17.72
N ALA A 238 11.09 5.83 -17.10
CA ALA A 238 12.40 6.07 -17.71
C ALA A 238 13.47 5.12 -17.15
N SER A 239 14.58 5.01 -17.87
CA SER A 239 15.79 4.33 -17.40
C SER A 239 16.75 5.36 -16.81
N ILE A 240 17.42 4.99 -15.71
CA ILE A 240 18.49 5.78 -15.11
C ILE A 240 19.81 5.13 -15.54
N LYS A 241 20.70 5.92 -16.13
CA LYS A 241 21.97 5.44 -16.68
C LYS A 241 23.16 6.12 -16.02
N LYS A 242 24.25 5.37 -15.85
CA LYS A 242 25.57 5.87 -15.47
C LYS A 242 26.55 5.48 -16.58
N GLY A 243 26.85 6.44 -17.47
CA GLY A 243 27.49 6.13 -18.75
C GLY A 243 26.56 5.28 -19.62
N GLU A 244 27.04 4.11 -20.06
CA GLU A 244 26.25 3.16 -20.87
C GLU A 244 25.41 2.19 -20.02
N GLU A 245 25.75 2.01 -18.75
CA GLU A 245 25.10 1.06 -17.85
C GLU A 245 23.76 1.60 -17.33
N VAL A 246 22.72 0.76 -17.33
CA VAL A 246 21.42 1.06 -16.71
C VAL A 246 21.47 0.68 -15.24
N VAL A 247 21.49 1.68 -14.36
CA VAL A 247 21.65 1.49 -12.91
C VAL A 247 20.31 1.53 -12.15
N GLY A 248 19.22 1.84 -12.85
CA GLY A 248 17.88 1.88 -12.25
C GLY A 248 16.82 2.36 -13.23
N GLY A 249 15.66 2.73 -12.68
CA GLY A 249 14.55 3.29 -13.42
C GLY A 249 13.81 4.35 -12.63
N ARG A 250 13.32 5.38 -13.34
CA ARG A 250 12.33 6.30 -12.78
C ARG A 250 10.98 5.61 -12.82
N VAL A 251 10.31 5.57 -11.67
CA VAL A 251 9.06 4.88 -11.46
C VAL A 251 7.98 5.89 -11.10
N ARG A 252 6.81 5.74 -11.69
CA ARG A 252 5.60 6.48 -11.37
C ARG A 252 4.63 5.56 -10.66
N VAL A 253 4.08 6.01 -9.55
CA VAL A 253 3.01 5.33 -8.82
C VAL A 253 1.77 6.22 -8.80
N LYS A 254 0.65 5.70 -9.31
CA LYS A 254 -0.67 6.34 -9.26
C LYS A 254 -1.57 5.63 -8.26
N VAL A 255 -2.17 6.39 -7.35
CA VAL A 255 -3.17 5.87 -6.40
C VAL A 255 -4.52 5.77 -7.10
N VAL A 256 -4.77 4.68 -7.84
CA VAL A 256 -6.00 4.54 -8.67
C VAL A 256 -7.25 4.24 -7.85
N LYS A 257 -7.10 3.86 -6.57
CA LYS A 257 -8.19 3.73 -5.60
C LYS A 257 -7.67 4.12 -4.23
N ASN A 258 -8.46 4.88 -3.49
CA ASN A 258 -8.19 5.24 -2.10
C ASN A 258 -9.51 5.39 -1.34
N LYS A 259 -9.73 4.56 -0.30
CA LYS A 259 -10.90 4.64 0.58
C LYS A 259 -10.64 5.41 1.88
N VAL A 260 -9.43 5.93 2.08
CA VAL A 260 -9.03 6.62 3.32
C VAL A 260 -8.61 8.07 3.12
N ALA A 261 -8.33 8.47 1.88
CA ALA A 261 -8.13 9.86 1.46
C ALA A 261 -8.48 10.03 -0.02
N ALA A 262 -8.22 11.21 -0.58
CA ALA A 262 -8.45 11.49 -2.00
C ALA A 262 -7.64 10.53 -2.91
N PRO A 263 -8.29 9.89 -3.90
CA PRO A 263 -7.61 9.06 -4.89
C PRO A 263 -6.97 9.90 -6.00
N PHE A 264 -6.32 9.21 -6.94
CA PHE A 264 -5.75 9.70 -8.21
C PHE A 264 -4.53 10.62 -8.10
N LYS A 265 -4.05 10.88 -6.88
CA LYS A 265 -2.71 11.45 -6.69
C LYS A 265 -1.65 10.51 -7.29
N THR A 266 -0.59 11.12 -7.80
CA THR A 266 0.54 10.44 -8.44
C THR A 266 1.83 10.93 -7.83
N THR A 267 2.80 10.04 -7.73
CA THR A 267 4.18 10.37 -7.34
C THR A 267 5.15 9.73 -8.30
N GLU A 268 6.35 10.29 -8.37
CA GLU A 268 7.48 9.72 -9.08
C GLU A 268 8.68 9.63 -8.14
N PHE A 269 9.43 8.54 -8.25
CA PHE A 269 10.67 8.33 -7.52
C PHE A 269 11.59 7.43 -8.32
N ASP A 270 12.87 7.45 -7.97
CA ASP A 270 13.90 6.66 -8.63
C ASP A 270 14.09 5.34 -7.87
N LEU A 271 14.09 4.23 -8.60
CA LEU A 271 14.36 2.88 -8.10
C LEU A 271 15.71 2.42 -8.67
N LEU A 272 16.67 2.18 -7.80
CA LEU A 272 18.02 1.78 -8.14
C LEU A 272 18.22 0.31 -7.82
N TYR A 273 18.81 -0.44 -8.74
CA TYR A 273 18.84 -1.90 -8.65
C TYR A 273 19.61 -2.45 -7.44
N ASN A 274 20.48 -1.65 -6.82
CA ASN A 274 21.27 -2.06 -5.66
C ASN A 274 20.85 -1.39 -4.35
N GLU A 275 19.93 -0.41 -4.38
CA GLU A 275 19.56 0.40 -3.21
C GLU A 275 18.03 0.43 -2.96
N GLY A 276 17.22 0.07 -3.96
CA GLY A 276 15.77 0.21 -3.92
C GLY A 276 15.33 1.65 -4.21
N ILE A 277 14.29 2.12 -3.51
CA ILE A 277 13.76 3.48 -3.62
C ILE A 277 14.80 4.47 -3.10
N SER A 278 15.20 5.38 -3.99
CA SER A 278 16.16 6.45 -3.70
C SER A 278 15.51 7.57 -2.91
N ARG A 279 15.69 7.55 -1.59
CA ARG A 279 15.16 8.58 -0.69
C ARG A 279 15.76 9.95 -0.97
N GLU A 280 17.06 10.03 -1.18
CA GLU A 280 17.77 11.28 -1.50
C GLU A 280 17.32 11.82 -2.86
N GLY A 281 17.04 10.92 -3.80
CA GLY A 281 16.49 11.29 -5.10
C GLY A 281 15.10 11.92 -5.00
N GLU A 282 14.24 11.38 -4.13
CA GLU A 282 12.94 11.98 -3.80
C GLU A 282 13.08 13.34 -3.12
N LEU A 283 14.03 13.51 -2.20
CA LEU A 283 14.28 14.79 -1.54
C LEU A 283 14.63 15.88 -2.55
N ILE A 284 15.49 15.57 -3.53
CA ILE A 284 15.84 16.51 -4.60
C ILE A 284 14.61 16.82 -5.45
N ALA A 285 13.89 15.80 -5.94
CA ALA A 285 12.75 15.98 -6.82
C ALA A 285 11.60 16.77 -6.16
N LEU A 286 11.26 16.45 -4.91
CA LEU A 286 10.26 17.18 -4.13
C LEU A 286 10.76 18.57 -3.75
N GLY A 287 12.05 18.70 -3.42
CA GLY A 287 12.68 19.98 -3.14
C GLY A 287 12.59 20.94 -4.33
N GLU A 288 12.88 20.47 -5.54
CA GLU A 288 12.71 21.25 -6.78
C GLU A 288 11.25 21.63 -7.00
N LYS A 289 10.33 20.66 -6.86
CA LYS A 289 8.89 20.87 -7.03
C LYS A 289 8.34 21.98 -6.11
N TYR A 290 8.84 22.07 -4.89
CA TYR A 290 8.41 23.06 -3.89
C TYR A 290 9.30 24.31 -3.82
N GLY A 291 10.27 24.46 -4.74
CA GLY A 291 11.18 25.61 -4.77
C GLY A 291 12.14 25.69 -3.59
N LEU A 292 12.36 24.58 -2.88
CA LEU A 292 13.32 24.48 -1.77
C LEU A 292 14.73 24.16 -2.29
N VAL A 293 14.81 23.34 -3.34
CA VAL A 293 16.06 23.04 -4.04
C VAL A 293 16.07 23.82 -5.34
N GLU A 294 17.09 24.66 -5.53
CA GLU A 294 17.28 25.42 -6.75
C GLU A 294 18.26 24.71 -7.67
N LYS A 295 17.94 24.67 -8.96
CA LYS A 295 18.78 24.12 -10.01
C LYS A 295 19.23 25.24 -10.96
N SER A 296 20.54 25.47 -11.04
CA SER A 296 21.15 26.43 -11.96
C SER A 296 22.11 25.70 -12.91
N GLY A 297 21.63 25.44 -14.13
CA GLY A 297 22.33 24.56 -15.07
C GLY A 297 22.45 23.14 -14.51
N ALA A 298 23.69 22.71 -14.25
CA ALA A 298 23.98 21.41 -13.63
C ALA A 298 24.12 21.48 -12.10
N ALA A 299 24.16 22.67 -11.49
CA ALA A 299 24.37 22.82 -10.05
C ALA A 299 23.04 22.76 -9.29
N TYR A 300 23.04 22.07 -8.15
CA TYR A 300 21.92 22.01 -7.21
C TYR A 300 22.34 22.68 -5.89
N LYS A 301 21.43 23.45 -5.30
CA LYS A 301 21.62 24.08 -3.98
C LYS A 301 20.34 24.03 -3.15
N PHE A 302 20.51 23.97 -1.83
CA PHE A 302 19.44 24.08 -0.83
C PHE A 302 19.74 25.29 0.06
N GLY A 303 18.96 26.36 -0.10
CA GLY A 303 19.28 27.67 0.48
C GLY A 303 20.67 28.14 0.04
N ALA A 304 21.55 28.41 1.01
CA ALA A 304 22.94 28.79 0.74
C ALA A 304 23.89 27.58 0.54
N THR A 305 23.41 26.34 0.76
CA THR A 305 24.26 25.16 0.76
C THR A 305 24.30 24.51 -0.63
N PRO A 306 25.47 24.43 -1.29
CA PRO A 306 25.62 23.68 -2.52
C PRO A 306 25.46 22.18 -2.24
N LEU A 307 24.60 21.50 -3.01
CA LEU A 307 24.41 20.05 -2.89
C LEU A 307 25.37 19.30 -3.83
N GLY A 308 25.67 19.87 -4.99
CA GLY A 308 26.59 19.25 -5.94
C GLY A 308 26.35 19.70 -7.38
N ARG A 309 27.23 19.25 -8.28
CA ARG A 309 27.09 19.44 -9.73
C ARG A 309 26.65 18.13 -10.37
N GLY A 310 25.41 18.09 -10.82
CA GLY A 310 24.74 16.90 -11.34
C GLY A 310 23.86 16.23 -10.31
N TYR A 311 22.90 15.44 -10.81
CA TYR A 311 21.89 14.77 -9.99
C TYR A 311 22.53 13.73 -9.03
N ASP A 312 23.43 12.91 -9.55
CA ASP A 312 24.09 11.84 -8.78
C ASP A 312 24.98 12.39 -7.66
N ALA A 313 25.79 13.40 -7.96
CA ALA A 313 26.63 14.07 -6.96
C ALA A 313 25.79 14.70 -5.83
N SER A 314 24.64 15.28 -6.17
CA SER A 314 23.73 15.88 -5.18
C SER A 314 23.05 14.83 -4.30
N ARG A 315 22.74 13.66 -4.86
CA ARG A 315 22.23 12.52 -4.08
C ARG A 315 23.27 12.01 -3.08
N ILE A 316 24.50 11.76 -3.54
CA ILE A 316 25.60 11.29 -2.69
C ILE A 316 25.85 12.29 -1.55
N PHE A 317 25.86 13.59 -1.86
CA PHE A 317 25.99 14.63 -0.84
C PHE A 317 24.89 14.54 0.23
N LEU A 318 23.62 14.39 -0.14
CA LEU A 318 22.52 14.27 0.82
C LEU A 318 22.59 12.98 1.64
N HIS A 319 23.05 11.88 1.03
CA HIS A 319 23.27 10.61 1.71
C HIS A 319 24.33 10.76 2.81
N ASP A 320 25.44 11.42 2.50
CA ASP A 320 26.56 11.59 3.41
C ASP A 320 26.29 12.67 4.47
N ASN A 321 25.46 13.68 4.15
CA ASN A 321 25.13 14.80 5.02
C ASN A 321 23.70 14.71 5.57
N LYS A 322 23.48 13.76 6.48
CA LYS A 322 22.16 13.42 7.03
C LYS A 322 21.43 14.58 7.68
N ASP A 323 22.12 15.55 8.27
CA ASP A 323 21.46 16.68 8.94
C ASP A 323 20.86 17.66 7.93
N ILE A 324 21.54 17.88 6.80
CA ILE A 324 20.99 18.65 5.68
C ILE A 324 19.79 17.92 5.07
N ALA A 325 19.91 16.61 4.86
CA ALA A 325 18.79 15.81 4.32
C ALA A 325 17.57 15.83 5.26
N LYS A 326 17.76 15.80 6.58
CA LYS A 326 16.68 15.92 7.57
C LYS A 326 16.02 17.30 7.54
N ASP A 327 16.81 18.37 7.43
CA ASP A 327 16.26 19.73 7.34
C ASP A 327 15.44 19.93 6.06
N LEU A 328 15.98 19.51 4.92
CA LEU A 328 15.25 19.51 3.65
C LEU A 328 13.95 18.69 3.74
N LEU A 329 14.00 17.49 4.31
CA LEU A 329 12.81 16.66 4.53
C LEU A 329 11.77 17.35 5.42
N LYS A 330 12.19 18.05 6.47
CA LYS A 330 11.29 18.78 7.36
C LYS A 330 10.54 19.87 6.60
N GLN A 331 11.25 20.66 5.80
CA GLN A 331 10.64 21.72 4.99
C GLN A 331 9.71 21.16 3.90
N ILE A 332 10.10 20.05 3.26
CA ILE A 332 9.25 19.32 2.30
C ILE A 332 7.95 18.85 2.97
N ARG A 333 8.03 18.28 4.18
CA ARG A 333 6.83 17.82 4.93
C ARG A 333 5.90 18.98 5.29
N THR A 334 6.43 20.14 5.65
CA THR A 334 5.63 21.35 5.86
C THR A 334 4.88 21.71 4.58
N LYS A 335 5.57 21.77 3.44
CA LYS A 335 4.95 22.07 2.14
C LYS A 335 3.89 21.05 1.71
N LEU A 336 4.11 19.77 2.01
CA LEU A 336 3.14 18.70 1.75
C LEU A 336 1.91 18.77 2.65
N SER A 337 2.01 19.36 3.84
CA SER A 337 0.86 19.54 4.74
C SER A 337 0.01 20.78 4.42
N GLU A 338 0.57 21.73 3.66
CA GLU A 338 -0.10 22.97 3.23
C GLU A 338 -1.03 22.76 2.01
N GLY A 339 -0.96 21.63 1.29
CA GLY A 339 -1.70 21.36 0.06
C GLY A 339 -2.39 20.01 -0.01
#